data_AF-A0A2S9VEN7-F1
#
_entry.id   AF-A0A2S9VEN7-F1
#
_cell.length_a   1.000
_cell.length_b   1.000
_cell.length_c   1.000
_cell.angle_alpha   90.00
_cell.angle_beta   90.00
_cell.angle_gamma   90.00
#
_symmetry.space_group_name_H-M   'P 1'
#
loop_
_entity.id
_entity.type
_entity.pdbx_description
1 polymer ?
#
loop_
_entity_poly.entity_id
_entity_poly.type
_entity_poly.pdbx_seq_one_letter_code
_entity_poly.pdbx_strand_id
1 'polypeptide(L)'
;MDDFESKVTQLFKESFSESEGSSSVPQNVTTSGTGNIVSIGTNHINVTNQEVIVKPNVMPGSHHITSDQQYIIRLLVDDVVTAEKASKKNPRNHAAVWTALKRKFKFSSYKFIEQEKFPEVESYLRQTIGRLKRAKSARGFSSWRKSRYSFIYARLKKLDRVDDKDWYLEFSFGCNSLTELTDDQLQQTYDWVASLKK
;
A
#
# COMPACT_ATOMS: atom_id res chain seq x y z
N MET A 1 58.95 -64.42 15.34
CA MET A 1 58.00 -63.53 14.65
C MET A 1 57.32 -62.66 15.71
N ASP A 2 58.08 -62.20 16.72
CA ASP A 2 57.54 -61.79 18.04
C ASP A 2 57.88 -60.34 18.40
N ASP A 3 58.62 -59.64 17.55
CA ASP A 3 59.07 -58.27 17.79
C ASP A 3 58.07 -57.22 17.27
N PHE A 4 57.26 -57.57 16.26
CA PHE A 4 56.26 -56.65 15.69
C PHE A 4 55.02 -56.52 16.59
N GLU A 5 54.50 -57.64 17.11
CA GLU A 5 53.34 -57.63 18.00
C GLU A 5 53.66 -56.94 19.33
N SER A 6 54.85 -57.14 19.87
CA SER A 6 55.32 -56.46 21.09
C SER A 6 55.36 -54.93 20.91
N LYS A 7 55.82 -54.46 19.74
CA LYS A 7 55.93 -53.03 19.42
C LYS A 7 54.57 -52.39 19.18
N VAL A 8 53.65 -53.09 18.52
CA VAL A 8 52.26 -52.62 18.32
C VAL A 8 51.51 -52.55 19.65
N THR A 9 51.71 -53.53 20.53
CA THR A 9 51.07 -53.57 21.86
C THR A 9 51.63 -52.47 22.77
N GLN A 10 52.92 -52.16 22.67
CA GLN A 10 53.54 -51.06 23.42
C GLN A 10 53.07 -49.68 22.89
N LEU A 11 52.94 -49.51 21.57
CA LEU A 11 52.42 -48.28 20.95
C LEU A 11 50.96 -48.00 21.36
N PHE A 12 50.14 -49.06 21.46
CA PHE A 12 48.75 -48.95 21.91
C PHE A 12 48.64 -48.70 23.42
N LYS A 13 49.56 -49.22 24.23
CA LYS A 13 49.55 -49.00 25.68
C LYS A 13 50.03 -47.61 26.07
N GLU A 14 50.94 -47.02 25.28
CA GLU A 14 51.48 -45.67 25.49
C GLU A 14 50.52 -44.57 25.01
N SER A 15 49.63 -44.87 24.07
CA SER A 15 48.58 -43.94 23.59
C SER A 15 47.31 -43.92 24.45
N PHE A 16 47.19 -44.83 25.42
CA PHE A 16 46.06 -44.92 26.36
C PHE A 16 46.44 -44.72 27.83
N SER A 17 47.63 -44.21 28.15
CA SER A 17 47.90 -43.75 29.52
C SER A 17 47.08 -42.49 29.79
N GLU A 18 46.07 -42.65 30.65
CA GLU A 18 45.20 -41.64 31.22
C GLU A 18 45.82 -40.24 31.28
N SER A 19 45.32 -39.34 30.42
CA SER A 19 45.18 -37.96 30.86
C SER A 19 44.11 -38.00 31.96
N GLU A 20 44.47 -37.61 33.18
CA GLU A 20 43.48 -37.23 34.20
C GLU A 20 42.69 -36.01 33.67
N GLY A 21 41.66 -36.32 32.88
CA GLY A 21 40.68 -35.38 32.42
C GLY A 21 39.74 -35.09 33.58
N SER A 22 39.97 -33.96 34.25
CA SER A 22 39.00 -33.24 35.06
C SER A 22 37.58 -33.49 34.54
N SER A 23 36.74 -34.15 35.34
CA SER A 23 35.33 -34.33 35.03
C SER A 23 34.65 -32.96 35.05
N SER A 24 34.64 -32.24 33.92
CA SER A 24 33.78 -31.08 33.78
C SER A 24 32.35 -31.59 33.66
N VAL A 25 31.64 -31.64 34.78
CA VAL A 25 30.19 -31.75 34.81
C VAL A 25 29.65 -30.68 33.83
N PRO A 26 28.81 -31.03 32.83
CA PRO A 26 28.17 -30.01 32.02
C PRO A 26 27.28 -29.16 32.92
N GLN A 27 27.77 -27.98 33.31
CA GLN A 27 26.98 -26.99 34.04
C GLN A 27 25.95 -26.40 33.09
N ASN A 28 24.71 -26.90 33.17
CA ASN A 28 23.56 -26.23 32.58
C ASN A 28 23.19 -25.04 33.47
N VAL A 29 23.57 -23.83 33.04
CA VAL A 29 23.17 -22.58 33.71
C VAL A 29 21.88 -22.08 33.07
N THR A 30 20.74 -22.32 33.72
CA THR A 30 19.44 -21.77 33.31
C THR A 30 19.27 -20.37 33.90
N THR A 31 19.46 -19.32 33.09
CA THR A 31 19.19 -17.94 33.49
C THR A 31 17.82 -17.48 32.96
N SER A 32 16.89 -17.11 33.85
CA SER A 32 15.61 -16.51 33.49
C SER A 32 15.62 -15.01 33.82
N GLY A 33 15.43 -14.14 32.82
CA GLY A 33 15.48 -12.68 32.97
C GLY A 33 15.84 -11.97 31.66
N THR A 34 15.71 -10.65 31.62
CA THR A 34 16.04 -9.81 30.45
C THR A 34 17.44 -9.21 30.62
N GLY A 35 18.33 -9.40 29.65
CA GLY A 35 19.71 -8.88 29.69
C GLY A 35 20.76 -9.84 30.28
N ASN A 36 20.55 -11.15 30.15
CA ASN A 36 21.48 -12.15 30.72
C ASN A 36 22.80 -12.17 29.94
N ILE A 37 23.91 -12.13 30.67
CA ILE A 37 25.27 -12.34 30.15
C ILE A 37 25.71 -13.72 30.63
N VAL A 38 25.92 -14.64 29.70
CA VAL A 38 26.49 -15.96 30.01
C VAL A 38 27.97 -15.91 29.68
N SER A 39 28.82 -16.06 30.70
CA SER A 39 30.27 -16.10 30.53
C SER A 39 30.71 -17.55 30.33
N ILE A 40 31.28 -17.85 29.17
CA ILE A 40 31.86 -19.17 28.87
C ILE A 40 33.36 -18.93 28.64
N GLY A 41 34.19 -19.26 29.63
CA GLY A 41 35.61 -18.94 29.61
C GLY A 41 35.87 -17.43 29.49
N THR A 42 36.77 -17.03 28.57
CA THR A 42 37.21 -15.64 28.36
C THR A 42 36.26 -14.81 27.48
N ASN A 43 35.21 -15.41 26.92
CA ASN A 43 34.28 -14.75 26.00
C ASN A 43 32.90 -14.57 26.66
N HIS A 44 32.36 -13.36 26.57
CA HIS A 44 31.01 -13.04 27.01
C HIS A 44 30.05 -13.08 25.81
N ILE A 45 29.01 -13.92 25.88
CA ILE A 45 27.96 -13.97 24.85
C ILE A 45 26.73 -13.23 25.40
N ASN A 46 26.38 -12.11 24.76
CA ASN A 46 25.12 -11.42 25.02
C ASN A 46 23.99 -12.18 24.33
N VAL A 47 23.20 -12.94 25.09
CA VAL A 47 22.01 -13.62 24.58
C VAL A 47 20.81 -12.67 24.76
N THR A 48 20.54 -11.85 23.74
CA THR A 48 19.28 -11.10 23.69
C THR A 48 18.19 -12.01 23.15
N ASN A 49 17.40 -12.60 24.05
CA ASN A 49 16.16 -13.28 23.68
C ASN A 49 15.18 -12.24 23.12
N GLN A 50 15.12 -12.10 21.79
CA GLN A 50 14.08 -11.29 21.15
C GLN A 50 12.79 -12.11 21.15
N GLU A 51 11.78 -11.64 21.89
CA GLU A 51 10.44 -12.22 21.84
C GLU A 51 9.89 -12.12 20.41
N VAL A 52 9.73 -13.27 19.75
CA VAL A 52 9.09 -13.34 18.44
C VAL A 52 7.58 -13.16 18.64
N ILE A 53 7.10 -11.92 18.48
CA ILE A 53 5.67 -11.62 18.52
C ILE A 53 5.01 -12.20 17.26
N VAL A 54 4.46 -13.41 17.37
CA VAL A 54 3.67 -14.04 16.30
C VAL A 54 2.30 -13.36 16.25
N LYS A 55 2.06 -12.54 15.22
CA LYS A 55 0.74 -11.93 15.00
C LYS A 55 -0.19 -12.95 14.33
N PRO A 56 -1.35 -13.29 14.93
CA PRO A 56 -2.29 -14.23 14.31
C PRO A 56 -2.81 -13.67 12.98
N ASN A 57 -2.72 -14.47 11.92
CA ASN A 57 -3.23 -14.11 10.60
C ASN A 57 -4.76 -14.34 10.57
N VAL A 58 -5.53 -13.30 10.88
CA VAL A 58 -6.99 -13.36 10.79
C VAL A 58 -7.39 -13.26 9.32
N MET A 59 -7.92 -14.35 8.76
CA MET A 59 -8.42 -14.36 7.38
C MET A 59 -9.88 -13.87 7.32
N PRO A 60 -10.27 -13.15 6.25
CA PRO A 60 -11.65 -12.76 6.06
C PRO A 60 -12.54 -14.00 5.83
N GLY A 61 -13.60 -14.15 6.62
CA GLY A 61 -14.64 -15.15 6.39
C GLY A 61 -15.55 -14.84 5.19
N SER A 62 -16.43 -15.78 4.82
CA SER A 62 -17.32 -15.72 3.64
C SER A 62 -18.29 -14.53 3.58
N HIS A 63 -18.59 -13.90 4.72
CA HIS A 63 -19.48 -12.73 4.81
C HIS A 63 -18.78 -11.40 4.43
N HIS A 64 -17.46 -11.44 4.23
CA HIS A 64 -16.65 -10.27 3.88
C HIS A 64 -16.44 -10.16 2.38
N ILE A 65 -16.01 -8.97 1.97
CA ILE A 65 -15.71 -8.65 0.57
C ILE A 65 -14.67 -9.60 -0.06
N THR A 66 -14.90 -9.92 -1.33
CA THR A 66 -13.99 -10.77 -2.12
C THR A 66 -12.66 -10.08 -2.39
N SER A 67 -11.65 -10.85 -2.82
CA SER A 67 -10.34 -10.30 -3.19
C SER A 67 -10.45 -9.24 -4.32
N ASP A 68 -11.32 -9.47 -5.30
CA ASP A 68 -11.53 -8.52 -6.40
C ASP A 68 -12.12 -7.20 -5.91
N GLN A 69 -13.07 -7.27 -5.00
CA GLN A 69 -13.67 -6.10 -4.37
C GLN A 69 -12.66 -5.33 -3.52
N GLN A 70 -11.80 -6.04 -2.79
CA GLN A 70 -10.69 -5.44 -2.05
C GLN A 70 -9.74 -4.68 -2.97
N TYR A 71 -9.44 -5.24 -4.15
CA TYR A 71 -8.63 -4.60 -5.17
C TYR A 71 -9.29 -3.32 -5.71
N ILE A 72 -10.59 -3.37 -6.00
CA ILE A 72 -11.36 -2.20 -6.45
C ILE A 72 -11.29 -1.06 -5.42
N ILE A 73 -11.48 -1.36 -4.13
CA ILE A 73 -11.39 -0.34 -3.07
C ILE A 73 -9.98 0.27 -3.04
N ARG A 74 -8.93 -0.55 -3.14
CA ARG A 74 -7.55 -0.06 -3.17
C ARG A 74 -7.33 0.88 -4.36
N LEU A 75 -7.76 0.49 -5.55
CA LEU A 75 -7.64 1.31 -6.75
C LEU A 75 -8.37 2.66 -6.59
N LEU A 76 -9.57 2.63 -6.03
CA LEU A 76 -10.35 3.84 -5.75
C LEU A 76 -9.67 4.75 -4.71
N VAL A 77 -9.01 4.18 -3.69
CA VAL A 77 -8.24 4.97 -2.72
C VAL A 77 -7.03 5.63 -3.40
N ASP A 78 -6.34 4.92 -4.29
CA ASP A 78 -5.22 5.47 -5.05
C ASP A 78 -5.67 6.60 -5.98
N ASP A 79 -6.85 6.46 -6.61
CA ASP A 79 -7.49 7.51 -7.39
C ASP A 79 -7.86 8.73 -6.54
N VAL A 80 -8.35 8.53 -5.32
CA VAL A 80 -8.64 9.63 -4.38
C VAL A 80 -7.37 10.41 -4.05
N VAL A 81 -6.27 9.73 -3.74
CA VAL A 81 -4.99 10.39 -3.42
C VAL A 81 -4.47 11.14 -4.64
N THR A 82 -4.59 10.57 -5.84
CA THR A 82 -4.21 11.22 -7.09
C THR A 82 -5.05 12.47 -7.34
N ALA A 83 -6.37 12.37 -7.14
CA ALA A 83 -7.28 13.51 -7.26
C ALA A 83 -7.02 14.59 -6.20
N GLU A 84 -6.64 14.22 -4.97
CA GLU A 84 -6.25 15.16 -3.92
C GLU A 84 -5.00 15.95 -4.31
N LYS A 85 -3.96 15.25 -4.80
CA LYS A 85 -2.71 15.88 -5.29
C LYS A 85 -2.96 16.86 -6.43
N ALA A 86 -3.92 16.55 -7.31
CA ALA A 86 -4.29 17.41 -8.42
C ALA A 86 -5.26 18.54 -8.05
N SER A 87 -5.75 18.60 -6.80
CA SER A 87 -6.83 19.50 -6.39
C SER A 87 -6.48 20.41 -5.22
N LYS A 88 -5.58 19.99 -4.34
CA LYS A 88 -5.27 20.70 -3.08
C LYS A 88 -3.78 20.99 -2.97
N LYS A 89 -3.46 22.14 -2.39
CA LYS A 89 -2.08 22.52 -2.04
C LYS A 89 -1.45 21.56 -1.02
N ASN A 90 -2.24 21.11 -0.05
CA ASN A 90 -1.85 20.14 0.97
C ASN A 90 -2.68 18.85 0.80
N PRO A 91 -2.25 17.92 -0.06
CA PRO A 91 -2.98 16.69 -0.32
C PRO A 91 -2.85 15.68 0.81
N ARG A 92 -3.91 14.92 1.06
CA ARG A 92 -3.91 13.76 1.96
C ARG A 92 -3.13 12.61 1.32
N ASN A 93 -2.33 11.95 2.15
CA ASN A 93 -1.68 10.71 1.78
C ASN A 93 -2.65 9.51 1.91
N HIS A 94 -2.22 8.33 1.45
CA HIS A 94 -3.03 7.11 1.53
C HIS A 94 -3.46 6.81 2.98
N ALA A 95 -2.58 7.01 3.97
CA ALA A 95 -2.89 6.76 5.38
C ALA A 95 -4.05 7.62 5.90
N ALA A 96 -4.10 8.91 5.52
CA ALA A 96 -5.18 9.82 5.89
C ALA A 96 -6.49 9.44 5.19
N VAL A 97 -6.45 9.00 3.93
CA VAL A 97 -7.64 8.50 3.21
C VAL A 97 -8.17 7.22 3.86
N TRP A 98 -7.30 6.26 4.17
CA TRP A 98 -7.68 5.04 4.87
C TRP A 98 -8.24 5.32 6.27
N THR A 99 -7.64 6.23 7.01
CA THR A 99 -8.15 6.66 8.33
C THR A 99 -9.55 7.26 8.22
N ALA A 100 -9.78 8.11 7.22
CA ALA A 100 -11.10 8.69 6.98
C ALA A 100 -12.15 7.63 6.62
N LEU A 101 -11.77 6.67 5.76
CA LEU A 101 -12.65 5.56 5.36
C LEU A 101 -12.99 4.66 6.55
N LYS A 102 -11.98 4.29 7.33
CA LYS A 102 -12.09 3.47 8.54
C LYS A 102 -13.03 4.12 9.56
N ARG A 103 -12.89 5.44 9.78
CA ARG A 103 -13.75 6.19 10.70
C ARG A 103 -15.20 6.26 10.21
N LYS A 104 -15.42 6.38 8.90
CA LYS A 104 -16.77 6.48 8.33
C LYS A 104 -17.54 5.16 8.41
N PHE A 105 -16.90 4.07 7.98
CA PHE A 105 -17.54 2.75 7.86
C PHE A 105 -17.26 1.81 9.05
N LYS A 106 -16.50 2.28 10.05
CA LYS A 106 -16.23 1.61 11.34
C LYS A 106 -15.69 0.18 11.23
N PHE A 107 -14.80 -0.09 10.26
CA PHE A 107 -14.12 -1.39 10.13
C PHE A 107 -12.74 -1.38 10.80
N SER A 108 -12.17 -2.55 11.11
CA SER A 108 -10.79 -2.67 11.64
C SER A 108 -9.75 -2.64 10.51
N SER A 109 -9.98 -3.44 9.47
CA SER A 109 -9.25 -3.51 8.19
C SER A 109 -10.27 -3.60 7.05
N TYR A 110 -9.92 -3.04 5.88
CA TYR A 110 -10.83 -3.06 4.72
C TYR A 110 -11.15 -4.49 4.26
N LYS A 111 -10.29 -5.46 4.56
CA LYS A 111 -10.54 -6.89 4.30
C LYS A 111 -11.73 -7.45 5.08
N PHE A 112 -12.11 -6.81 6.19
CA PHE A 112 -13.26 -7.20 7.02
C PHE A 112 -14.49 -6.32 6.76
N ILE A 113 -14.56 -5.66 5.61
CA ILE A 113 -15.81 -5.02 5.19
C ILE A 113 -16.80 -6.12 4.83
N GLU A 114 -18.01 -6.03 5.38
CA GLU A 114 -19.12 -6.90 5.01
C GLU A 114 -19.51 -6.71 3.55
N GLN A 115 -19.89 -7.80 2.87
CA GLN A 115 -20.29 -7.78 1.46
C GLN A 115 -21.38 -6.74 1.17
N GLU A 116 -22.35 -6.59 2.09
CA GLU A 116 -23.48 -5.66 1.97
C GLU A 116 -23.06 -4.18 1.96
N LYS A 117 -21.95 -3.85 2.63
CA LYS A 117 -21.43 -2.48 2.74
C LYS A 117 -20.53 -2.09 1.58
N PHE A 118 -20.10 -3.05 0.76
CA PHE A 118 -19.27 -2.79 -0.42
C PHE A 118 -19.82 -1.70 -1.35
N PRO A 119 -21.08 -1.75 -1.83
CA PRO A 119 -21.60 -0.74 -2.74
C PRO A 119 -21.63 0.67 -2.12
N GLU A 120 -21.86 0.77 -0.81
CA GLU A 120 -21.84 2.06 -0.11
C GLU A 120 -20.42 2.64 -0.03
N VAL A 121 -19.44 1.79 0.26
CA VAL A 121 -18.01 2.15 0.29
C VAL A 121 -17.53 2.61 -1.09
N GLU A 122 -17.85 1.84 -2.13
CA GLU A 122 -17.50 2.17 -3.51
C GLU A 122 -18.12 3.50 -3.93
N SER A 123 -19.44 3.67 -3.71
CA SER A 123 -20.17 4.89 -4.05
C SER A 123 -19.55 6.11 -3.36
N TYR A 124 -19.23 6.00 -2.07
CA TYR A 124 -18.59 7.07 -1.33
C TYR A 124 -17.22 7.48 -1.89
N LEU A 125 -16.37 6.51 -2.24
CA LEU A 125 -15.06 6.79 -2.83
C LEU A 125 -15.21 7.47 -4.20
N ARG A 126 -16.09 6.95 -5.08
CA ARG A 126 -16.38 7.55 -6.39
C ARG A 126 -16.90 8.98 -6.27
N GLN A 127 -17.83 9.23 -5.36
CA GLN A 127 -18.35 10.57 -5.08
C GLN A 127 -17.24 11.51 -4.58
N THR A 128 -16.34 11.00 -3.73
CA THR A 128 -15.21 11.77 -3.22
C THR A 128 -14.26 12.18 -4.34
N ILE A 129 -13.92 11.25 -5.25
CA ILE A 129 -13.12 11.53 -6.45
C ILE A 129 -13.80 12.61 -7.31
N GLY A 130 -15.10 12.46 -7.58
CA GLY A 130 -15.88 13.42 -8.37
C GLY A 130 -15.87 14.82 -7.74
N ARG A 131 -16.05 14.91 -6.42
CA ARG A 131 -16.00 16.18 -5.69
C ARG A 131 -14.62 16.85 -5.81
N LEU A 132 -13.54 16.09 -5.65
CA LEU A 132 -12.17 16.60 -5.74
C LEU A 132 -11.84 17.12 -7.15
N LYS A 133 -12.26 16.38 -8.19
CA LYS A 133 -12.07 16.76 -9.60
C LYS A 133 -12.90 17.97 -10.04
N ARG A 134 -13.99 18.27 -9.33
CA ARG A 134 -14.87 19.44 -9.58
C ARG A 134 -14.57 20.64 -8.69
N ALA A 135 -13.74 20.47 -7.66
CA ALA A 135 -13.41 21.55 -6.74
C ALA A 135 -12.73 22.72 -7.47
N LYS A 136 -13.08 23.96 -7.08
CA LYS A 136 -12.48 25.18 -7.65
C LYS A 136 -10.96 25.20 -7.49
N SER A 137 -10.45 24.65 -6.38
CA SER A 137 -9.02 24.56 -6.10
C SER A 137 -8.25 23.70 -7.12
N ALA A 138 -8.92 22.78 -7.82
CA ALA A 138 -8.31 21.99 -8.88
C ALA A 138 -7.98 22.81 -10.13
N ARG A 139 -8.68 23.92 -10.37
CA ARG A 139 -8.51 24.74 -11.57
C ARG A 139 -7.13 25.39 -11.67
N GLY A 140 -6.51 25.67 -10.51
CA GLY A 140 -5.15 26.23 -10.44
C GLY A 140 -4.03 25.26 -10.86
N PHE A 141 -4.34 23.98 -11.12
CA PHE A 141 -3.35 23.00 -11.57
C PHE A 141 -3.46 22.79 -13.08
N SER A 142 -2.32 22.81 -13.79
CA SER A 142 -2.27 22.60 -15.25
C SER A 142 -2.84 21.25 -15.71
N SER A 143 -2.81 20.24 -14.83
CA SER A 143 -3.41 18.92 -15.05
C SER A 143 -4.93 18.98 -15.22
N TRP A 144 -5.60 19.94 -14.59
CA TRP A 144 -7.04 20.11 -14.66
C TRP A 144 -7.49 20.49 -16.08
N ARG A 145 -6.84 21.49 -16.69
CA ARG A 145 -7.15 21.91 -18.07
C ARG A 145 -6.92 20.78 -19.07
N LYS A 146 -5.79 20.08 -18.95
CA LYS A 146 -5.47 18.90 -19.80
C LYS A 146 -6.54 17.81 -19.69
N SER A 147 -7.01 17.52 -18.48
CA SER A 147 -8.08 16.55 -18.26
C SER A 147 -9.39 16.97 -18.91
N ARG A 148 -9.75 18.27 -18.86
CA ARG A 148 -10.94 18.82 -19.52
C ARG A 148 -10.86 18.74 -21.03
N TYR A 149 -9.74 19.14 -21.63
CA TYR A 149 -9.53 19.02 -23.07
C TYR A 149 -9.67 17.57 -23.54
N SER A 150 -8.99 16.64 -22.88
CA SER A 150 -9.05 15.22 -23.23
C SER A 150 -10.48 14.68 -23.16
N PHE A 151 -11.24 15.02 -22.11
CA PHE A 151 -12.64 14.60 -22.00
C PHE A 151 -13.51 15.17 -23.13
N ILE A 152 -13.40 16.47 -23.40
CA ILE A 152 -14.18 17.15 -24.44
C ILE A 152 -13.94 16.47 -25.78
N TYR A 153 -12.69 16.33 -26.20
CA TYR A 153 -12.34 15.69 -27.48
C TYR A 153 -12.78 14.22 -27.53
N ALA A 154 -12.54 13.43 -26.48
CA ALA A 154 -12.92 12.03 -26.45
C ALA A 154 -14.45 11.84 -26.53
N ARG A 155 -15.21 12.69 -25.83
CA ARG A 155 -16.68 12.62 -25.81
C ARG A 155 -17.28 13.04 -27.14
N LEU A 156 -16.83 14.13 -27.73
CA LEU A 156 -17.33 14.61 -29.02
C LEU A 156 -16.99 13.65 -30.15
N LYS A 157 -15.77 13.08 -30.15
CA LYS A 157 -15.39 12.03 -31.09
C LYS A 157 -16.30 10.80 -30.99
N LYS A 158 -16.70 10.42 -29.77
CA LYS A 158 -17.63 9.30 -29.55
C LYS A 158 -19.06 9.59 -30.03
N LEU A 159 -19.45 10.86 -30.08
CA LEU A 159 -20.77 11.32 -30.53
C LEU A 159 -20.79 11.73 -32.01
N ASP A 160 -19.65 11.69 -32.69
CA ASP A 160 -19.46 12.18 -34.06
C ASP A 160 -19.91 13.64 -34.25
N ARG A 161 -19.61 14.48 -33.26
CA ARG A 161 -20.03 15.90 -33.15
C ARG A 161 -18.84 16.81 -32.86
N VAL A 162 -17.70 16.53 -33.49
CA VAL A 162 -16.47 17.28 -33.22
C VAL A 162 -16.63 18.76 -33.58
N ASP A 163 -17.38 19.04 -34.65
CA ASP A 163 -17.60 20.39 -35.19
C ASP A 163 -18.56 21.23 -34.33
N ASP A 164 -19.50 20.60 -33.60
CA ASP A 164 -20.43 21.28 -32.67
C ASP A 164 -19.68 22.13 -31.63
N LYS A 165 -18.43 21.75 -31.30
CA LYS A 165 -17.58 22.48 -30.36
C LYS A 165 -17.19 23.85 -30.92
N ASP A 166 -16.78 23.95 -32.18
CA ASP A 166 -16.33 25.22 -32.75
C ASP A 166 -17.49 26.22 -32.79
N TRP A 167 -18.67 25.76 -33.20
CA TRP A 167 -19.90 26.56 -33.12
C TRP A 167 -20.23 27.01 -31.69
N TYR A 168 -20.16 26.11 -30.71
CA TYR A 168 -20.48 26.45 -29.31
C TYR A 168 -19.49 27.48 -28.73
N LEU A 169 -18.21 27.37 -29.08
CA LEU A 169 -17.15 28.28 -28.62
C LEU A 169 -17.31 29.69 -29.21
N GLU A 170 -17.61 29.77 -30.51
CA GLU A 170 -17.85 31.04 -31.19
C GLU A 170 -19.13 31.70 -30.65
N PHE A 171 -20.23 30.95 -30.55
CA PHE A 171 -21.52 31.48 -30.11
C PHE A 171 -21.53 31.90 -28.63
N SER A 172 -20.92 31.11 -27.75
CA SER A 172 -21.00 31.36 -26.30
C SER A 172 -19.93 32.33 -25.80
N PHE A 173 -18.74 32.31 -26.40
CA PHE A 173 -17.56 33.02 -25.88
C PHE A 173 -16.84 33.88 -26.92
N GLY A 174 -17.15 33.75 -28.21
CA GLY A 174 -16.45 34.46 -29.29
C GLY A 174 -15.00 34.01 -29.47
N CYS A 175 -14.66 32.78 -29.08
CA CYS A 175 -13.31 32.23 -29.18
C CYS A 175 -13.24 31.09 -30.20
N ASN A 176 -12.08 30.92 -30.84
CA ASN A 176 -11.86 29.89 -31.85
C ASN A 176 -11.16 28.64 -31.28
N SER A 177 -10.61 28.75 -30.06
CA SER A 177 -9.86 27.65 -29.44
C SER A 177 -10.19 27.45 -27.97
N LEU A 178 -10.19 26.18 -27.54
CA LEU A 178 -10.31 25.79 -26.13
C LEU A 178 -9.16 26.36 -25.26
N THR A 179 -8.01 26.69 -25.86
CA THR A 179 -6.87 27.24 -25.14
C THR A 179 -7.06 28.70 -24.74
N GLU A 180 -7.94 29.42 -25.42
CA GLU A 180 -8.23 30.84 -25.17
C GLU A 180 -9.22 31.06 -24.03
N LEU A 181 -9.94 30.00 -23.63
CA LEU A 181 -10.95 30.07 -22.59
C LEU A 181 -10.35 30.37 -21.22
N THR A 182 -11.11 31.06 -20.37
CA THR A 182 -10.86 31.07 -18.92
C THR A 182 -11.20 29.70 -18.30
N ASP A 183 -10.74 29.43 -17.08
CA ASP A 183 -11.07 28.18 -16.39
C ASP A 183 -12.58 28.00 -16.17
N ASP A 184 -13.32 29.10 -15.96
CA ASP A 184 -14.77 29.05 -15.80
C ASP A 184 -15.47 28.70 -17.12
N GLN A 185 -15.08 29.34 -18.23
CA GLN A 185 -15.63 29.04 -19.54
C GLN A 185 -15.29 27.61 -19.98
N LEU A 186 -14.07 27.14 -19.73
CA LEU A 186 -13.69 25.75 -20.01
C LEU A 186 -14.53 24.73 -19.21
N GLN A 187 -14.86 25.06 -17.96
CA GLN A 187 -15.76 24.22 -17.16
C GLN A 187 -17.19 24.23 -17.71
N GLN A 188 -17.70 25.38 -18.18
CA GLN A 188 -19.01 25.47 -18.83
C GLN A 188 -19.07 24.62 -20.10
N THR A 189 -18.06 24.72 -20.98
CA THR A 189 -17.96 23.87 -22.18
C THR A 189 -17.94 22.39 -21.80
N TYR A 190 -17.18 22.02 -20.78
CA TYR A 190 -17.15 20.64 -20.28
C TYR A 190 -18.53 20.16 -19.82
N ASP A 191 -19.25 20.96 -19.03
CA ASP A 191 -20.56 20.60 -18.51
C ASP A 191 -21.61 20.48 -19.64
N TRP A 192 -21.54 21.37 -20.64
CA TRP A 192 -22.33 21.28 -21.86
C TRP A 192 -22.06 19.97 -22.61
N VAL A 193 -20.79 19.66 -22.93
CA VAL A 193 -20.41 18.40 -23.62
C VAL A 193 -20.83 17.17 -22.81
N ALA A 194 -20.74 17.22 -21.48
CA ALA A 194 -21.17 16.14 -20.61
C ALA A 194 -22.70 15.93 -20.62
N SER A 195 -23.47 17.00 -20.85
CA SER A 195 -24.94 16.94 -20.95
C SER A 195 -25.45 16.40 -22.29
N LEU A 196 -24.59 16.35 -23.33
CA LEU A 196 -24.97 15.82 -24.64
C LEU A 196 -25.33 14.33 -24.55
N LYS A 197 -26.56 14.05 -24.94
CA LYS A 197 -27.08 12.68 -25.09
C LYS A 197 -26.60 12.10 -26.42
N LYS A 198 -26.44 10.77 -26.43
CA LYS A 198 -26.18 10.03 -27.66
C LYS A 198 -27.45 9.97 -28.50
#